data_AF-A0A235J345-F1
#
_entry.id   AF-A0A235J345-F1
#
_cell.length_a   1.000
_cell.length_b   1.000
_cell.length_c   1.000
_cell.angle_alpha   90.00
_cell.angle_beta   90.00
_cell.angle_gamma   90.00
#
_symmetry.space_group_name_H-M   'P 1'
#
loop_
_entity.id
_entity.type
_entity.pdbx_description
1 polymer ?
#
loop_
_entity_poly.entity_id
_entity_poly.type
_entity_poly.pdbx_seq_one_letter_code
_entity_poly.pdbx_strand_id
1 'polypeptide(L)'
;MNLELEQKLWNAGKEEKAYSKETWYEIIDSLLDDFHQFVVHDFYRDSQIQLNIENPNCPSFGRWIWTDEKGEFPLSVTWSALIGGDIIGTEESGDIFHVSIVLFLFDTTGNNRLRLKTGESFLSFAFEKQSNDNGHWRSLGWCKDEWGEWENLG
;
A
#
# COMPACT_ATOMS: atom_id res chain seq x y z
N MET A 1 4.14 -13.83 -0.93
CA MET A 1 3.20 -13.87 -2.06
C MET A 1 3.63 -15.07 -2.88
N ASN A 2 2.73 -15.70 -3.66
CA ASN A 2 3.19 -16.79 -4.51
C ASN A 2 3.86 -16.24 -5.79
N LEU A 3 4.77 -17.02 -6.37
CA LEU A 3 5.57 -16.60 -7.53
C LEU A 3 4.71 -16.22 -8.75
N GLU A 4 3.57 -16.89 -8.95
CA GLU A 4 2.68 -16.60 -10.08
C GLU A 4 2.06 -15.19 -9.97
N LEU A 5 1.56 -14.83 -8.79
CA LEU A 5 0.97 -13.51 -8.56
C LEU A 5 2.05 -12.42 -8.61
N GLU A 6 3.24 -12.67 -8.07
CA GLU A 6 4.35 -11.70 -8.16
C GLU A 6 4.74 -11.43 -9.61
N GLN A 7 4.82 -12.46 -10.44
CA GLN A 7 5.09 -12.29 -11.87
C GLN A 7 3.99 -11.48 -12.56
N LYS A 8 2.72 -11.74 -12.24
CA LYS A 8 1.60 -10.92 -12.76
C LYS A 8 1.73 -9.46 -12.33
N LEU A 9 2.08 -9.19 -11.07
CA LEU A 9 2.31 -7.84 -10.56
C LEU A 9 3.42 -7.12 -11.34
N TRP A 10 4.58 -7.75 -11.52
CA TRP A 10 5.73 -7.13 -12.21
C TRP A 10 5.52 -6.94 -13.72
N ASN A 11 4.60 -7.69 -14.31
CA ASN A 11 4.20 -7.59 -15.71
C ASN A 11 2.92 -6.77 -15.91
N ALA A 12 2.28 -6.30 -14.85
CA ALA A 12 1.17 -5.35 -14.97
C ALA A 12 1.64 -4.13 -15.77
N GLY A 13 0.83 -3.65 -16.72
CA GLY A 13 1.28 -2.61 -17.64
C GLY A 13 1.77 -3.09 -19.00
N LYS A 14 2.25 -4.34 -19.09
CA LYS A 14 3.05 -4.81 -20.24
C LYS A 14 2.30 -5.80 -21.12
N GLU A 15 1.17 -6.30 -20.65
CA GLU A 15 0.36 -7.28 -21.35
C GLU A 15 -0.53 -6.61 -22.40
N GLU A 16 -0.81 -7.32 -23.50
CA GLU A 16 -1.74 -6.82 -24.54
C GLU A 16 -3.18 -6.69 -24.02
N LYS A 17 -3.52 -7.43 -22.96
CA LYS A 17 -4.86 -7.46 -22.36
C LYS A 17 -4.79 -7.12 -20.89
N ALA A 18 -5.75 -6.30 -20.45
CA ALA A 18 -5.90 -5.97 -19.05
C ALA A 18 -6.25 -7.22 -18.24
N TYR A 19 -5.69 -7.33 -17.03
CA TYR A 19 -6.08 -8.35 -16.09
C TYR A 19 -7.54 -8.19 -15.66
N SER A 20 -8.17 -9.30 -15.30
CA SER A 20 -9.52 -9.26 -14.77
C SER A 20 -9.53 -8.63 -13.37
N LYS A 21 -10.71 -8.18 -12.95
CA LYS A 21 -10.93 -7.68 -11.58
C LYS A 21 -10.53 -8.72 -10.54
N GLU A 22 -10.88 -9.98 -10.75
CA GLU A 22 -10.60 -11.09 -9.85
C GLU A 22 -9.08 -11.30 -9.70
N THR A 23 -8.34 -11.19 -10.80
CA THR A 23 -6.88 -11.29 -10.80
C THR A 23 -6.26 -10.17 -9.95
N TRP A 24 -6.75 -8.93 -10.09
CA TRP A 24 -6.30 -7.81 -9.25
C TRP A 24 -6.62 -8.02 -7.78
N TYR A 25 -7.80 -8.56 -7.46
CA TYR A 25 -8.16 -8.89 -6.08
C TYR A 25 -7.20 -9.93 -5.49
N GLU A 26 -6.88 -11.00 -6.21
CA GLU A 26 -5.91 -12.02 -5.76
C GLU A 26 -4.51 -11.42 -5.52
N ILE A 27 -4.04 -10.56 -6.42
CA ILE A 27 -2.75 -9.86 -6.28
C ILE A 27 -2.74 -9.00 -5.01
N ILE A 28 -3.76 -8.16 -4.84
CA ILE A 28 -3.81 -7.18 -3.73
C ILE A 28 -4.04 -7.87 -2.39
N ASP A 29 -4.88 -8.90 -2.34
CA ASP A 29 -5.06 -9.71 -1.12
C ASP A 29 -3.76 -10.40 -0.73
N SER A 30 -3.02 -10.98 -1.70
CA SER A 30 -1.74 -11.61 -1.39
C SER A 30 -0.66 -10.60 -0.96
N LEU A 31 -0.66 -9.38 -1.51
CA LEU A 31 0.24 -8.30 -1.06
C LEU A 31 -0.05 -7.91 0.39
N LEU A 32 -1.33 -7.84 0.76
CA LEU A 32 -1.75 -7.51 2.13
C LEU A 32 -1.50 -8.65 3.10
N ASP A 33 -1.65 -9.91 2.70
CA ASP A 33 -1.25 -11.07 3.51
C ASP A 33 0.25 -11.07 3.80
N ASP A 34 1.07 -10.74 2.81
CA ASP A 34 2.51 -10.54 2.98
C ASP A 34 2.82 -9.34 3.90
N PHE A 35 2.07 -8.25 3.75
CA PHE A 35 2.25 -7.07 4.58
C PHE A 35 1.92 -7.37 6.05
N HIS A 36 0.83 -8.11 6.31
CA HIS A 36 0.49 -8.62 7.65
C HIS A 36 1.69 -9.37 8.26
N GLN A 37 2.34 -10.24 7.49
CA GLN A 37 3.51 -11.00 7.99
C GLN A 37 4.70 -10.08 8.25
N PHE A 38 4.88 -9.05 7.42
CA PHE A 38 5.96 -8.08 7.56
C PHE A 38 5.80 -7.21 8.82
N VAL A 39 4.60 -6.70 9.09
CA VAL A 39 4.35 -5.86 10.28
C VAL A 39 4.02 -6.67 11.54
N VAL A 40 3.79 -7.99 11.39
CA VAL A 40 3.42 -8.92 12.47
C VAL A 40 2.18 -8.42 13.23
N HIS A 41 1.18 -7.96 12.48
CA HIS A 41 -0.01 -7.33 13.04
C HIS A 41 -1.25 -7.61 12.18
N ASP A 42 -2.35 -7.96 12.82
CA ASP A 42 -3.66 -8.11 12.18
C ASP A 42 -4.28 -6.77 11.80
N PHE A 43 -5.03 -6.73 10.71
CA PHE A 43 -5.75 -5.53 10.29
C PHE A 43 -6.98 -5.87 9.46
N TYR A 44 -7.95 -4.96 9.49
CA TYR A 44 -9.11 -4.99 8.62
C TYR A 44 -8.75 -4.42 7.25
N ARG A 45 -9.55 -4.79 6.26
CA ARG A 45 -9.42 -4.35 4.88
C ARG A 45 -10.79 -3.94 4.38
N ASP A 46 -10.85 -2.91 3.57
CA ASP A 46 -12.08 -2.57 2.86
C ASP A 46 -12.59 -3.76 2.06
N SER A 47 -13.91 -3.93 1.96
CA SER A 47 -14.50 -5.03 1.18
C SER A 47 -14.38 -4.83 -0.33
N GLN A 48 -14.18 -3.58 -0.76
CA GLN A 48 -14.03 -3.20 -2.16
C GLN A 48 -12.65 -2.61 -2.42
N ILE A 49 -12.12 -2.93 -3.60
CA ILE A 49 -10.88 -2.36 -4.10
C ILE A 49 -11.26 -1.31 -5.14
N GLN A 50 -10.71 -0.11 -5.01
CA GLN A 50 -10.79 0.90 -6.04
C GLN A 50 -9.86 0.48 -7.17
N LEU A 51 -10.41 0.30 -8.37
CA LEU A 51 -9.67 -0.19 -9.53
C LEU A 51 -9.89 0.76 -10.70
N ASN A 52 -8.80 1.15 -11.34
CA ASN A 52 -8.79 1.81 -12.63
C ASN A 52 -7.92 0.97 -13.57
N ILE A 53 -8.51 -0.09 -14.14
CA ILE A 53 -7.76 -1.18 -14.81
C ILE A 53 -8.15 -1.36 -16.28
N GLU A 54 -8.91 -0.42 -16.85
CA GLU A 54 -9.42 -0.53 -18.22
C GLU A 54 -8.32 -0.37 -19.27
N ASN A 55 -7.26 0.37 -18.95
CA ASN A 55 -6.07 0.48 -19.77
C ASN A 55 -4.99 -0.48 -19.25
N PRO A 56 -4.61 -1.53 -20.01
CA PRO A 56 -3.57 -2.45 -19.58
C PRO A 56 -2.23 -1.77 -19.32
N ASN A 57 -1.96 -0.62 -19.96
CA ASN A 57 -0.71 0.15 -19.85
C ASN A 57 -0.76 1.23 -18.75
N CYS A 58 -1.90 1.38 -18.05
CA CYS A 58 -2.03 2.30 -16.92
C CYS A 58 -3.06 1.75 -15.93
N PRO A 59 -2.88 0.51 -15.41
CA PRO A 59 -3.73 0.01 -14.36
C PRO A 59 -3.32 0.64 -13.03
N SER A 60 -4.29 1.05 -12.23
CA SER A 60 -4.05 1.49 -10.86
C SER A 60 -5.08 0.95 -9.88
N PHE A 61 -4.69 0.87 -8.61
CA PHE A 61 -5.58 0.42 -7.55
C PHE A 61 -5.35 1.16 -6.24
N GLY A 62 -6.39 1.11 -5.39
CA GLY A 62 -6.36 1.62 -4.03
C GLY A 62 -7.23 0.77 -3.09
N ARG A 63 -6.79 0.56 -1.85
CA ARG A 63 -7.63 -0.08 -0.81
C ARG A 63 -7.25 0.36 0.59
N TRP A 64 -8.26 0.66 1.42
CA TRP A 64 -8.05 0.94 2.83
C TRP A 64 -7.80 -0.32 3.65
N ILE A 65 -6.89 -0.19 4.61
CA ILE A 65 -6.66 -1.12 5.70
C ILE A 65 -6.55 -0.35 7.01
N TRP A 66 -6.96 -0.93 8.13
CA TRP A 66 -6.91 -0.25 9.42
C TRP A 66 -6.94 -1.24 10.59
N THR A 67 -6.58 -0.75 11.76
CA THR A 67 -6.76 -1.43 13.05
C THR A 67 -7.79 -0.70 13.88
N ASP A 68 -8.60 -1.42 14.63
CA ASP A 68 -9.56 -0.85 15.59
C ASP A 68 -9.19 -1.14 17.06
N GLU A 69 -7.95 -1.58 17.30
CA GLU A 69 -7.45 -1.92 18.64
C GLU A 69 -7.54 -0.73 19.59
N LYS A 70 -8.60 -0.69 20.40
CA LYS A 70 -8.70 0.20 21.54
C LYS A 70 -7.89 -0.41 22.66
N GLY A 71 -6.62 -0.09 22.71
CA GLY A 71 -5.79 -0.60 23.80
C GLY A 71 -6.29 -0.09 25.15
N GLU A 72 -6.32 -0.97 26.14
CA GLU A 72 -6.66 -0.66 27.53
C GLU A 72 -5.50 0.06 28.28
N PHE A 73 -4.43 0.37 27.56
CA PHE A 73 -3.21 0.95 28.09
C PHE A 73 -3.18 2.47 27.93
N PRO A 74 -2.51 3.19 28.86
CA PRO A 74 -2.43 4.66 28.87
C PRO A 74 -1.77 5.26 27.62
N LEU A 75 -1.07 4.45 26.83
CA LEU A 75 -0.61 4.78 25.47
C LEU A 75 -1.03 3.63 24.56
N SER A 76 -1.96 3.90 23.66
CA SER A 76 -2.43 2.94 22.67
C SER A 76 -2.54 3.66 21.32
N VAL A 77 -2.12 2.99 20.25
CA VAL A 77 -2.02 3.55 18.91
C VAL A 77 -2.82 2.68 17.96
N THR A 78 -3.74 3.28 17.22
CA THR A 78 -4.36 2.67 16.04
C THR A 78 -3.77 3.28 14.78
N TRP A 79 -3.94 2.59 13.67
CA TRP A 79 -3.55 3.12 12.38
C TRP A 79 -4.56 2.81 11.29
N SER A 80 -4.53 3.67 10.28
CA SER A 80 -5.21 3.48 9.00
C SER A 80 -4.18 3.66 7.90
N ALA A 81 -4.27 2.87 6.84
CA ALA A 81 -3.36 2.95 5.72
C ALA A 81 -4.06 2.71 4.38
N LEU A 82 -3.51 3.31 3.33
CA LEU A 82 -3.92 3.09 1.95
C LEU A 82 -2.83 2.28 1.26
N ILE A 83 -3.15 1.08 0.77
CA ILE A 83 -2.32 0.43 -0.24
C ILE A 83 -2.69 1.02 -1.60
N GLY A 84 -1.68 1.42 -2.37
CA GLY A 84 -1.82 1.90 -3.73
C GLY A 84 -0.85 1.20 -4.67
N GLY A 85 -1.26 1.04 -5.91
CA GLY A 85 -0.37 0.58 -6.97
C GLY A 85 -0.65 1.29 -8.27
N ASP A 86 0.40 1.68 -8.97
CA ASP A 86 0.34 2.35 -10.28
C ASP A 86 1.64 2.13 -11.06
N ILE A 87 1.60 2.41 -12.35
CA ILE A 87 2.79 2.45 -13.19
C ILE A 87 3.50 3.77 -12.97
N ILE A 88 4.76 3.69 -12.58
CA ILE A 88 5.65 4.83 -12.45
C ILE A 88 6.76 4.67 -13.49
N GLY A 89 6.86 5.66 -14.37
CA GLY A 89 7.89 5.75 -15.39
C GLY A 89 8.75 6.99 -15.21
N THR A 90 10.05 6.86 -15.43
CA THR A 90 10.91 7.99 -15.80
C THR A 90 11.48 7.72 -17.19
N GLU A 91 11.82 8.77 -17.95
CA GLU A 91 12.42 8.64 -19.29
C GLU A 91 13.67 7.73 -19.31
N GLU A 92 14.32 7.53 -18.16
CA GLU A 92 15.56 6.77 -18.02
C GLU A 92 15.37 5.29 -17.59
N SER A 93 14.30 4.97 -16.84
CA SER A 93 14.13 3.64 -16.22
C SER A 93 13.11 2.74 -16.92
N GLY A 94 12.31 3.31 -17.84
CA GLY A 94 11.11 2.66 -18.36
C GLY A 94 10.00 2.58 -17.32
N ASP A 95 8.83 2.15 -17.78
CA ASP A 95 7.61 2.03 -16.97
C ASP A 95 7.68 0.78 -16.07
N ILE A 96 7.57 0.98 -14.76
CA ILE A 96 7.59 -0.09 -13.76
C ILE A 96 6.33 0.02 -12.89
N PHE A 97 5.67 -1.12 -12.65
CA PHE A 97 4.57 -1.17 -11.71
C PHE A 97 5.10 -1.05 -10.27
N HIS A 98 4.64 -0.05 -9.55
CA HIS A 98 5.05 0.26 -8.18
C HIS A 98 3.88 0.06 -7.22
N VAL A 99 4.16 -0.45 -6.02
CA VAL A 99 3.17 -0.63 -4.95
C VAL A 99 3.71 0.01 -3.68
N SER A 100 2.88 0.79 -3.01
CA SER A 100 3.19 1.40 -1.71
C SER A 100 2.03 1.33 -0.73
N ILE A 101 2.37 1.45 0.55
CA ILE A 101 1.42 1.64 1.64
C ILE A 101 1.78 2.94 2.37
N VAL A 102 0.78 3.81 2.53
CA VAL A 102 0.88 5.05 3.31
C VAL A 102 0.09 4.86 4.60
N LEU A 103 0.77 4.86 5.74
CA LEU A 103 0.22 4.52 7.05
C LEU A 103 0.18 5.73 7.99
N PHE A 104 -1.02 6.07 8.45
CA PHE A 104 -1.28 7.13 9.41
C PHE A 104 -1.53 6.55 10.79
N LEU A 105 -0.85 7.10 11.80
CA LEU A 105 -0.95 6.66 13.20
C LEU A 105 -1.84 7.61 14.00
N PHE A 106 -2.61 7.07 14.94
CA PHE A 106 -3.56 7.82 15.77
C PHE A 106 -3.45 7.40 17.23
N ASP A 107 -3.49 8.38 18.13
CA ASP A 107 -3.65 8.15 19.56
C ASP A 107 -5.10 7.77 19.86
N THR A 108 -5.31 6.57 20.41
CA THR A 108 -6.64 6.02 20.70
C THR A 108 -7.35 6.72 21.84
N THR A 109 -6.62 7.48 22.67
CA THR A 109 -7.20 8.21 23.81
C THR A 109 -7.85 9.53 23.39
N GLY A 110 -7.47 10.06 22.23
CA GLY A 110 -7.92 11.38 21.76
C GLY A 110 -8.27 11.48 20.27
N ASN A 111 -8.25 10.39 19.51
CA ASN A 111 -8.39 10.36 18.04
C ASN A 111 -7.46 11.38 17.32
N ASN A 112 -6.30 11.67 17.92
CA ASN A 112 -5.37 12.63 17.37
C ASN A 112 -4.35 11.92 16.50
N ARG A 113 -4.18 12.40 15.26
CA ARG A 113 -3.12 11.92 14.38
C ARG A 113 -1.74 12.21 14.98
N LEU A 114 -0.89 11.19 15.03
CA LEU A 114 0.50 11.33 15.43
C LEU A 114 1.33 11.92 14.28
N ARG A 115 2.22 12.85 14.63
CA ARG A 115 3.15 13.50 13.71
C ARG A 115 4.44 13.83 14.44
N LEU A 116 5.55 13.81 13.71
CA LEU A 116 6.82 14.26 14.24
C LEU A 116 6.86 15.79 14.32
N LYS A 117 7.64 16.32 15.26
CA LYS A 117 7.85 17.77 15.39
C LYS A 117 8.54 18.39 14.17
N THR A 118 9.20 17.56 13.38
CA THR A 118 9.90 17.88 12.13
C THR A 118 8.97 17.96 10.91
N GLY A 119 7.68 17.62 11.08
CA GLY A 119 6.62 17.80 10.09
C GLY A 119 6.16 16.51 9.40
N GLU A 120 6.87 15.41 9.56
CA GLU A 120 6.47 14.09 9.03
C GLU A 120 5.18 13.60 9.72
N SER A 121 4.29 13.00 8.95
CA SER A 121 2.91 12.73 9.37
C SER A 121 2.42 11.32 9.03
N PHE A 122 3.19 10.53 8.29
CA PHE A 122 2.88 9.14 7.99
C PHE A 122 4.14 8.28 7.85
N LEU A 123 3.96 6.97 7.93
CA LEU A 123 4.97 5.98 7.60
C LEU A 123 4.72 5.46 6.18
N SER A 124 5.77 5.38 5.37
CA SER A 124 5.69 4.85 4.01
C SER A 124 6.37 3.49 3.89
N PHE A 125 5.77 2.61 3.11
CA PHE A 125 6.31 1.32 2.75
C PHE A 125 6.20 1.12 1.24
N ALA A 126 7.17 0.44 0.65
CA ALA A 126 7.16 0.06 -0.76
C ALA A 126 7.36 -1.44 -0.89
N PHE A 127 6.69 -2.06 -1.86
CA PHE A 127 6.95 -3.44 -2.25
C PHE A 127 7.95 -3.43 -3.40
N GLU A 128 9.19 -3.78 -3.10
CA GLU A 128 10.30 -3.68 -4.05
C GLU A 128 10.69 -5.05 -4.60
N LYS A 129 10.99 -5.10 -5.90
CA LYS A 129 11.54 -6.29 -6.54
C LYS A 129 13.04 -6.43 -6.19
N GLN A 130 13.42 -7.57 -5.64
CA GLN A 130 14.80 -7.89 -5.30
C GLN A 130 15.57 -8.48 -6.50
N SER A 131 16.89 -8.62 -6.36
CA SER A 131 17.78 -9.17 -7.40
C SER A 131 17.53 -10.65 -7.73
N ASN A 132 16.79 -11.36 -6.88
CA ASN A 132 16.36 -12.75 -7.11
C ASN A 132 14.95 -12.84 -7.73
N ASP A 133 14.44 -11.71 -8.25
CA ASP A 133 13.10 -11.53 -8.82
C ASP A 133 11.92 -11.62 -7.84
N ASN A 134 12.17 -11.86 -6.54
CA ASN A 134 11.12 -11.89 -5.53
C ASN A 134 10.80 -10.49 -5.01
N GLY A 135 9.54 -10.26 -4.64
CA GLY A 135 9.11 -9.05 -3.97
C GLY A 135 9.39 -9.05 -2.46
N HIS A 136 9.62 -7.86 -1.89
CA HIS A 136 9.75 -7.70 -0.45
C HIS A 136 9.29 -6.30 0.01
N TRP A 137 8.61 -6.24 1.14
CA TRP A 137 8.21 -4.98 1.78
C TRP A 137 9.38 -4.27 2.42
N ARG A 138 9.54 -2.99 2.11
CA ARG A 138 10.57 -2.14 2.71
C ARG A 138 9.92 -0.94 3.35
N SER A 139 10.29 -0.65 4.60
CA SER A 139 9.94 0.62 5.22
C SER A 139 10.83 1.73 4.66
N LEU A 140 10.20 2.80 4.21
CA LEU A 140 10.84 4.05 3.81
C LEU A 140 10.92 5.05 4.98
N GLY A 141 10.30 4.72 6.11
CA GLY A 141 10.31 5.52 7.33
C GLY A 141 9.23 6.61 7.35
N TRP A 142 9.48 7.64 8.14
CA TRP A 142 8.57 8.78 8.30
C TRP A 142 8.68 9.74 7.13
N CYS A 143 7.54 10.14 6.57
CA CYS A 143 7.45 11.03 5.42
C CYS A 143 6.57 12.24 5.73
N LYS A 144 6.86 13.35 5.06
CA LYS A 144 6.03 14.55 5.07
C LYS A 144 4.89 14.39 4.08
N ASP A 145 3.73 14.87 4.47
CA ASP A 145 2.56 14.97 3.60
C ASP A 145 2.63 16.23 2.74
N GLU A 146 3.53 16.22 1.77
CA GLU A 146 3.77 17.36 0.86
C GLU A 146 2.66 17.53 -0.17
N TRP A 147 1.94 16.44 -0.48
CA TRP A 147 0.94 16.38 -1.55
C TRP A 147 -0.50 16.35 -1.03
N GLY A 148 -0.72 16.48 0.28
CA GLY A 148 -2.04 16.37 0.87
C GLY A 148 -2.65 14.98 0.64
N GLU A 149 -1.84 13.92 0.69
CA GLU A 149 -2.32 12.54 0.69
C GLU A 149 -3.38 12.33 1.79
N TRP A 150 -3.27 13.08 2.89
CA TRP A 150 -4.29 13.19 3.92
C TRP A 150 -5.62 13.82 3.46
N GLU A 151 -5.57 14.83 2.60
CA GLU A 151 -6.75 15.60 2.17
C GLU A 151 -7.57 14.81 1.15
N ASN A 152 -6.94 13.85 0.46
CA ASN A 152 -7.62 12.86 -0.37
C ASN A 152 -8.34 11.76 0.44
N LEU A 153 -8.28 11.82 1.78
CA LEU A 153 -8.93 10.85 2.68
C LEU A 153 -10.36 11.26 3.08
N GLY A 154 -10.88 12.37 2.55
CA GLY A 154 -12.17 12.99 2.91
C GLY A 154 -13.22 12.94 1.82
#